data_AF-A0A7W0S2R6-F1
#
_entry.id   AF-A0A7W0S2R6-F1
#
_cell.length_a   1.000
_cell.length_b   1.000
_cell.length_c   1.000
_cell.angle_alpha   90.00
_cell.angle_beta   90.00
_cell.angle_gamma   90.00
#
_symmetry.space_group_name_H-M   'P 1'
#
loop_
_entity.id
_entity.type
_entity.pdbx_description
1 polymer ?
#
loop_
_entity_poly.entity_id
_entity_poly.type
_entity_poly.pdbx_seq_one_letter_code
_entity_poly.pdbx_strand_id
1 'polypeptide(L)'
;MRKLNCLTLLAIFGVFFTLTVSAQSIKLQPFLSGLNSPVFMTNAKDGTNRLFVVQQGGIIKVVQPDSTTPTDFLNISSVISTGGERGLLGLAFHPQYKTNNRFFVYYTRIEGYI
;
A
#
# COMPACT_ATOMS: atom_id res chain seq x y z
N MET A 1 -13.92 -12.31 -78.02
CA MET A 1 -13.35 -11.32 -77.08
C MET A 1 -14.48 -10.87 -76.16
N ARG A 2 -14.46 -11.29 -74.89
CA ARG A 2 -15.59 -11.19 -73.95
C ARG A 2 -15.71 -9.77 -73.38
N LYS A 3 -16.91 -9.18 -73.50
CA LYS A 3 -17.32 -7.98 -72.77
C LYS A 3 -17.41 -8.33 -71.27
N LEU A 4 -16.67 -7.64 -70.42
CA LEU A 4 -16.93 -7.66 -68.97
C LEU A 4 -17.85 -6.49 -68.65
N ASN A 5 -19.05 -6.85 -68.18
CA ASN A 5 -20.15 -5.95 -67.85
C ASN A 5 -20.05 -5.49 -66.41
N CYS A 6 -20.55 -4.26 -66.22
CA CYS A 6 -21.45 -3.87 -65.15
C CYS A 6 -21.11 -4.41 -63.77
N LEU A 7 -20.45 -3.53 -63.00
CA LEU A 7 -21.02 -3.16 -61.71
C LEU A 7 -21.28 -4.39 -60.81
N THR A 8 -20.20 -5.07 -60.40
CA THR A 8 -20.22 -5.93 -59.21
C THR A 8 -20.50 -5.04 -58.00
N LEU A 9 -21.79 -4.76 -57.87
CA LEU A 9 -22.47 -4.11 -56.78
C LEU A 9 -22.24 -4.93 -55.52
N LEU A 10 -21.88 -4.23 -54.44
CA LEU A 10 -21.97 -4.70 -53.06
C LEU A 10 -21.10 -5.90 -52.67
N ALA A 11 -19.80 -5.64 -52.54
CA ALA A 11 -19.09 -6.14 -51.36
C ALA A 11 -18.22 -4.99 -50.86
N ILE A 12 -18.87 -3.93 -50.35
CA ILE A 12 -18.20 -3.03 -49.41
C ILE A 12 -17.83 -3.92 -48.23
N PHE A 13 -16.63 -4.46 -48.29
CA PHE A 13 -15.96 -5.19 -47.23
C PHE A 13 -15.65 -4.15 -46.17
N GLY A 14 -16.69 -3.71 -45.47
CA GLY A 14 -16.59 -2.86 -44.30
C GLY A 14 -15.95 -3.70 -43.21
N VAL A 15 -14.63 -3.80 -43.24
CA VAL A 15 -13.85 -4.30 -42.13
C VAL A 15 -14.02 -3.28 -41.02
N PHE A 16 -15.03 -3.52 -40.17
CA PHE A 16 -15.12 -2.85 -38.88
C PHE A 16 -13.88 -3.29 -38.09
N PHE A 17 -12.84 -2.47 -38.13
CA PHE A 17 -11.65 -2.65 -37.31
C PHE A 17 -12.05 -2.35 -35.86
N THR A 18 -12.33 -3.39 -35.09
CA THR A 18 -12.65 -3.27 -33.68
C THR A 18 -11.35 -3.00 -32.92
N LEU A 19 -11.21 -1.80 -32.37
CA LEU A 19 -10.13 -1.50 -31.44
C LEU A 19 -10.44 -2.23 -30.12
N THR A 20 -9.65 -3.25 -29.80
CA THR A 20 -9.67 -3.87 -28.48
C THR A 20 -8.95 -2.93 -27.51
N VAL A 21 -9.72 -2.13 -26.78
CA VAL A 21 -9.20 -1.41 -25.62
C VAL A 21 -9.03 -2.44 -24.49
N SER A 22 -7.78 -2.79 -24.19
CA SER A 22 -7.44 -3.60 -23.02
C SER A 22 -7.14 -2.68 -21.84
N ALA A 23 -7.87 -2.86 -20.74
CA ALA A 23 -7.55 -2.21 -19.48
C ALA A 23 -6.40 -2.94 -18.76
N GLN A 24 -5.64 -2.22 -17.93
CA GLN A 24 -4.65 -2.86 -17.08
C GLN A 24 -5.33 -3.80 -16.08
N SER A 25 -4.80 -5.00 -15.94
CA SER A 25 -5.23 -5.96 -14.92
C SER A 25 -4.36 -5.80 -13.67
N ILE A 26 -4.98 -5.54 -12.52
CA ILE A 26 -4.31 -5.43 -11.23
C ILE A 26 -4.52 -6.74 -10.49
N LYS A 27 -3.41 -7.36 -10.05
CA LYS A 27 -3.44 -8.54 -9.18
C LYS A 27 -3.00 -8.15 -7.78
N LEU A 28 -3.81 -8.50 -6.79
CA LEU A 28 -3.39 -8.40 -5.39
C LEU A 28 -2.50 -9.61 -5.06
N GLN A 29 -1.32 -9.34 -4.52
CA GLN A 29 -0.43 -10.35 -3.98
C GLN A 29 -0.32 -10.14 -2.46
N PRO A 30 -0.61 -11.17 -1.65
CA PRO A 30 -0.36 -11.10 -0.21
C PRO A 30 1.12 -10.78 0.05
N PHE A 31 1.36 -9.73 0.83
CA PHE A 31 2.71 -9.30 1.20
C PHE A 31 3.08 -9.77 2.61
N LEU A 32 2.17 -9.60 3.58
CA LEU A 32 2.33 -9.99 4.97
C LEU A 32 1.03 -10.55 5.52
N SER A 33 1.14 -11.41 6.53
CA SER A 33 0.02 -11.95 7.31
C SER A 33 0.34 -11.86 8.81
N GLY A 34 -0.62 -12.19 9.67
CA GLY A 34 -0.42 -12.21 11.13
C GLY A 34 -0.34 -10.83 11.80
N LEU A 35 -0.68 -9.75 11.09
CA LEU A 35 -0.80 -8.41 11.65
C LEU A 35 -2.08 -8.28 12.49
N ASN A 36 -2.03 -7.49 13.56
CA ASN A 36 -3.17 -7.20 14.42
C ASN A 36 -3.61 -5.74 14.22
N SER A 37 -4.79 -5.52 13.63
CA SER A 37 -5.38 -4.19 13.35
C SER A 37 -4.38 -3.16 12.79
N PRO A 38 -3.77 -3.41 11.60
CA PRO A 38 -2.86 -2.46 10.99
C PRO A 38 -3.62 -1.22 10.50
N VAL A 39 -3.11 -0.03 10.81
CA VAL A 39 -3.76 1.26 10.47
C VAL A 39 -2.90 2.16 9.59
N PHE A 40 -1.59 1.91 9.52
CA PHE A 40 -0.68 2.72 8.70
C PHE A 40 0.57 1.91 8.31
N MET A 41 1.14 2.19 7.14
CA MET A 41 2.40 1.61 6.67
C MET A 41 3.25 2.65 5.95
N THR A 42 4.56 2.69 6.23
CA THR A 42 5.49 3.61 5.58
C THR A 42 6.92 3.07 5.54
N ASN A 43 7.85 3.78 4.91
CA ASN A 43 9.28 3.55 5.00
C ASN A 43 10.00 4.76 5.62
N ALA A 44 11.21 4.54 6.14
CA ALA A 44 11.97 5.59 6.82
C ALA A 44 12.78 6.52 5.89
N LYS A 45 12.77 6.27 4.57
CA LYS A 45 13.58 6.99 3.55
C LYS A 45 15.07 7.10 3.92
N ASP A 46 15.61 6.11 4.63
CA ASP A 46 16.99 6.03 5.09
C ASP A 46 17.91 5.19 4.16
N GLY A 47 17.34 4.64 3.08
CA GLY A 47 18.02 3.78 2.12
C GLY A 47 18.02 2.30 2.49
N THR A 48 17.43 1.88 3.61
CA THR A 48 17.37 0.47 3.99
C THR A 48 16.17 -0.27 3.42
N ASN A 49 15.23 0.44 2.78
CA ASN A 49 13.96 -0.11 2.25
C ASN A 49 13.11 -0.90 3.27
N ARG A 50 13.29 -0.62 4.56
CA ARG A 50 12.47 -1.23 5.62
C ARG A 50 11.07 -0.65 5.57
N LEU A 51 10.07 -1.51 5.75
CA LEU A 51 8.68 -1.10 5.93
C LEU A 51 8.31 -1.17 7.40
N PHE A 52 7.56 -0.16 7.85
CA PHE A 52 7.09 -0.03 9.21
C PHE A 52 5.57 -0.07 9.19
N VAL A 53 4.97 -1.03 9.90
CA VAL A 53 3.53 -1.22 9.97
C VAL A 53 3.06 -0.85 11.37
N VAL A 54 2.17 0.13 11.44
CA VAL A 54 1.57 0.60 12.69
C VAL A 54 0.34 -0.25 13.00
N GLN A 55 0.35 -0.90 14.15
CA GLN A 55 -0.79 -1.65 14.68
C GLN A 55 -1.49 -0.82 15.75
N GLN A 56 -2.82 -0.72 15.68
CA GLN A 56 -3.63 0.12 16.57
C GLN A 56 -3.38 -0.16 18.06
N GLY A 57 -3.05 -1.40 18.42
CA GLY A 57 -2.72 -1.85 19.78
C GLY A 57 -1.38 -1.34 20.35
N GLY A 58 -0.70 -0.41 19.68
CA GLY A 58 0.50 0.25 20.22
C GLY A 58 1.83 -0.38 19.83
N ILE A 59 1.83 -1.24 18.81
CA ILE A 59 3.04 -1.89 18.31
C ILE A 59 3.33 -1.38 16.90
N ILE A 60 4.58 -1.01 16.64
CA ILE A 60 5.09 -0.80 15.28
C ILE A 60 5.91 -2.04 14.93
N LYS A 61 5.52 -2.74 13.88
CA LYS A 61 6.31 -3.82 13.27
C LYS A 61 7.29 -3.23 12.26
N VAL A 62 8.49 -3.80 12.16
CA VAL A 62 9.45 -3.51 11.08
C VAL A 62 9.67 -4.77 10.25
N VAL A 63 9.66 -4.59 8.93
CA VAL A 63 9.87 -5.63 7.94
C VAL A 63 11.13 -5.26 7.17
N GLN A 64 12.10 -6.15 7.22
CA GLN A 64 13.33 -6.02 6.43
C GLN A 64 13.03 -6.27 4.95
N PRO A 65 13.82 -5.71 4.02
CA PRO A 65 13.77 -6.11 2.63
C PRO A 65 13.84 -7.63 2.50
N ASP A 66 13.03 -8.19 1.61
CA ASP A 66 12.99 -9.63 1.30
C ASP A 66 12.61 -10.56 2.46
N SER A 67 12.15 -10.01 3.59
CA SER A 67 11.62 -10.78 4.73
C SER A 67 10.10 -10.70 4.78
N THR A 68 9.47 -11.84 5.09
CA THR A 68 8.04 -11.93 5.41
C THR A 68 7.77 -12.02 6.91
N THR A 69 8.84 -11.97 7.73
CA THR A 69 8.74 -12.10 9.19
C THR A 69 9.00 -10.74 9.84
N PRO A 70 7.95 -10.00 10.24
CA PRO A 70 8.10 -8.74 10.95
C PRO A 70 8.64 -8.94 12.37
N THR A 71 9.49 -8.02 12.83
CA THR A 71 9.89 -7.90 14.24
C THR A 71 9.31 -6.63 14.86
N ASP A 72 9.34 -6.51 16.19
CA ASP A 72 8.91 -5.28 16.86
C ASP A 72 9.96 -4.18 16.69
N PHE A 73 9.51 -2.98 16.34
CA PHE A 73 10.31 -1.76 16.30
C PHE A 73 10.01 -0.85 17.50
N LEU A 74 8.74 -0.74 17.87
CA LEU A 74 8.27 0.03 19.02
C LEU A 74 7.11 -0.71 19.68
N ASN A 75 7.07 -0.69 21.01
CA ASN A 75 5.92 -1.12 21.78
C ASN A 75 5.60 -0.08 22.86
N ILE A 76 4.45 0.57 22.73
CA ILE A 76 3.92 1.56 23.68
C ILE A 76 2.55 1.15 24.22
N SER A 77 2.17 -0.12 24.10
CA SER A 77 0.83 -0.60 24.49
C SER A 77 0.47 -0.30 25.95
N SER A 78 1.46 -0.12 26.82
CA SER A 78 1.28 0.20 28.24
C SER A 78 0.85 1.64 28.53
N VAL A 79 0.98 2.57 27.58
CA VAL A 79 0.72 4.01 27.80
C VAL A 79 -0.39 4.57 26.92
N ILE A 80 -1.10 3.72 26.18
CA ILE A 80 -2.16 4.12 25.24
C ILE A 80 -3.53 3.54 25.62
N SER A 81 -4.58 4.24 25.23
CA SER A 81 -5.95 3.72 25.23
C SER A 81 -6.30 3.25 23.83
N THR A 82 -7.01 2.12 23.71
CA THR A 82 -7.38 1.51 22.42
C THR A 82 -8.91 1.39 22.28
N GLY A 83 -9.39 1.25 21.05
CA GLY A 83 -10.79 0.97 20.71
C GLY A 83 -11.47 2.13 19.97
N GLY A 84 -12.40 1.81 19.06
CA GLY A 84 -12.91 2.78 18.10
C GLY A 84 -11.76 3.35 17.26
N GLU A 85 -11.65 4.69 17.23
CA GLU A 85 -10.52 5.40 16.61
C GLU A 85 -9.34 5.63 17.57
N ARG A 86 -9.40 5.18 18.84
CA ARG A 86 -8.30 5.31 19.79
C ARG A 86 -7.24 4.23 19.56
N GLY A 87 -5.99 4.60 19.77
CA GLY A 87 -4.85 3.68 19.71
C GLY A 87 -3.59 4.38 19.22
N LEU A 88 -2.64 3.63 18.68
CA LEU A 88 -1.53 4.16 17.91
C LEU A 88 -1.96 4.29 16.44
N LEU A 89 -1.90 5.51 15.90
CA LEU A 89 -2.59 5.88 14.66
C LEU A 89 -1.67 6.46 13.57
N GLY A 90 -0.51 6.97 13.95
CA GLY A 90 0.41 7.62 13.00
C GLY A 90 1.87 7.38 13.32
N LEU A 91 2.68 7.41 12.27
CA LEU A 91 4.14 7.34 12.32
C LEU A 91 4.72 8.28 11.25
N ALA A 92 5.65 9.14 11.64
CA ALA A 92 6.42 9.97 10.74
C ALA A 92 7.91 9.90 11.08
N PHE A 93 8.74 9.55 10.09
CA PHE A 93 10.19 9.66 10.20
C PHE A 93 10.63 11.09 9.88
N HIS A 94 11.59 11.62 10.64
CA HIS A 94 12.20 12.90 10.30
C HIS A 94 12.87 12.80 8.92
N PRO A 95 12.87 13.85 8.07
CA PRO A 95 13.57 13.83 6.77
C PRO A 95 15.09 13.53 6.82
N GLN A 96 15.67 13.52 8.03
CA GLN A 96 17.08 13.24 8.31
C GLN A 96 17.21 12.04 9.27
N TYR A 97 16.23 11.14 9.27
CA TYR A 97 16.19 9.99 10.19
C TYR A 97 17.47 9.17 10.15
N LYS A 98 18.09 9.00 8.96
CA LYS A 98 19.37 8.33 8.78
C LYS A 98 20.50 8.88 9.67
N THR A 99 20.47 10.17 10.00
CA THR A 99 21.54 10.83 10.78
C THR A 99 21.12 11.22 12.18
N ASN A 100 19.82 11.47 12.43
CA ASN A 100 19.35 11.93 13.74
C ASN A 100 18.48 10.93 14.49
N ASN A 101 18.10 9.81 13.86
CA ASN A 101 17.26 8.74 14.43
C ASN A 101 15.92 9.23 15.01
N ARG A 102 15.41 10.39 14.58
CA ARG A 102 14.14 10.95 15.08
C ARG A 102 12.94 10.47 14.27
N PHE A 103 11.94 9.98 14.97
CA PHE A 103 10.62 9.68 14.44
C PHE A 103 9.57 10.11 15.45
N PHE A 104 8.33 10.25 14.99
CA PHE A 104 7.20 10.75 15.77
C PHE A 104 6.03 9.81 15.61
N VAL A 105 5.27 9.64 16.68
CA VAL A 105 4.06 8.82 16.70
C VAL A 105 2.87 9.65 17.16
N TYR A 106 1.69 9.36 16.59
CA TYR A 106 0.43 9.95 17.04
C TYR A 106 -0.42 8.85 17.66
N TYR A 107 -0.83 9.04 18.92
CA TYR A 107 -1.57 8.04 19.67
C TYR A 107 -2.52 8.66 20.69
N THR A 108 -3.55 7.91 21.08
CA THR A 108 -4.41 8.26 22.22
C THR A 108 -3.80 7.73 23.50
N ARG A 109 -3.36 8.62 24.39
CA ARG A 109 -2.79 8.25 25.69
C ARG A 109 -3.87 7.65 26.61
N ILE A 110 -3.49 6.76 27.54
CA ILE A 110 -4.36 6.45 28.68
C ILE A 110 -4.68 7.75 29.44
N GLU A 111 -5.95 7.92 29.84
CA GLU A 111 -6.30 9.03 30.73
C GLU A 111 -5.49 8.88 32.02
N GLY A 112 -4.63 9.85 32.30
CA GLY A 112 -4.04 10.03 33.60
C GLY A 112 -4.69 11.25 34.22
N TYR A 113 -5.28 11.12 35.40
CA TYR A 113 -5.53 12.27 36.26
C TYR A 113 -4.18 12.99 36.43
N ILE A 114 -4.06 14.19 35.86
CA ILE A 114 -2.99 15.15 36.17
C ILE A 114 -3.38 15.94 37.40
#